data_AF-A0AAD1WPZ5-F1
#
_entry.id   AF-A0AAD1WPZ5-F1
#
_cell.length_a   1.000
_cell.length_b   1.000
_cell.length_c   1.000
_cell.angle_alpha   90.00
_cell.angle_beta   90.00
_cell.angle_gamma   90.00
#
_symmetry.space_group_name_H-M   'P 1'
#
loop_
_entity.id
_entity.type
_entity.pdbx_description
1 polymer ?
#
loop_
_entity_poly.entity_id
_entity_poly.type
_entity_poly.pdbx_seq_one_letter_code
_entity_poly.pdbx_strand_id
1 'polypeptide(L)'
;MHLLSLTFVSVSQEFMKATVDLADLLGLHLVMSRNAGKGEYKIMVAAMGWATAELVMSRCLPLWVGARGIEFDWKYIQMSIDSNISLVHYMAVAALVWMWTRYDLPTHYRLPVTVLLGLSMYKAFLMDCFVHVFLLGSWTSLLLKAVVTGLLSFSCLTLFVSLVHSN
;
A
#
# COMPACT_ATOMS: atom_id res chain seq x y z
N MET A 1 6.34 13.33 -31.57
CA MET A 1 6.74 14.14 -30.39
C MET A 1 5.81 13.97 -29.19
N HIS A 2 4.49 14.04 -29.34
CA HIS A 2 3.52 13.92 -28.22
C HIS A 2 3.54 12.56 -27.48
N LEU A 3 3.89 11.47 -28.17
CA LEU A 3 4.05 10.14 -27.58
C LEU A 3 5.35 10.00 -26.77
N LEU A 4 6.41 10.70 -27.19
CA LEU A 4 7.72 10.69 -26.54
C LEU A 4 7.72 11.55 -25.26
N SER A 5 6.93 12.63 -25.24
CA SER A 5 6.68 13.41 -24.02
C SER A 5 5.81 12.65 -23.01
N LEU A 6 4.82 11.87 -23.47
CA LEU A 6 4.01 11.03 -22.59
C LEU A 6 4.86 9.92 -21.95
N THR A 7 5.68 9.21 -22.72
CA THR A 7 6.57 8.18 -22.15
C THR A 7 7.61 8.75 -21.19
N PHE A 8 8.15 9.94 -21.46
CA PHE A 8 9.13 10.59 -20.57
C PHE A 8 8.50 11.06 -19.25
N VAL A 9 7.27 11.59 -19.30
CA VAL A 9 6.50 11.97 -18.11
C VAL A 9 6.13 10.72 -17.30
N SER A 10 5.68 9.64 -17.94
CA SER A 10 5.39 8.36 -17.28
C SER A 10 6.63 7.81 -16.55
N VAL A 11 7.79 7.78 -17.21
CA VAL A 11 9.03 7.28 -16.60
C VAL A 11 9.47 8.14 -15.40
N SER A 12 9.37 9.46 -15.51
CA SER A 12 9.74 10.35 -14.41
C SER A 12 8.78 10.23 -13.22
N GLN A 13 7.47 10.08 -13.47
CA GLN A 13 6.49 9.82 -12.41
C GLN A 13 6.70 8.46 -11.75
N GLU A 14 7.01 7.42 -12.52
CA GLU A 14 7.28 6.09 -11.97
C GLU A 14 8.58 6.06 -11.16
N PHE A 15 9.62 6.78 -11.58
CA PHE A 15 10.84 6.93 -10.80
C PHE A 15 10.59 7.67 -9.47
N MET A 16 9.77 8.72 -9.51
CA MET A 16 9.37 9.44 -8.30
C MET A 16 8.54 8.55 -7.36
N LYS A 17 7.56 7.79 -7.89
CA LYS A 17 6.80 6.80 -7.10
C LYS A 17 7.74 5.76 -6.47
N ALA A 18 8.66 5.19 -7.24
CA ALA A 18 9.62 4.22 -6.73
C ALA A 18 10.52 4.81 -5.63
N THR A 19 10.92 6.08 -5.74
CA THR A 19 11.71 6.76 -4.70
C THR A 19 10.90 6.98 -3.42
N VAL A 20 9.61 7.32 -3.55
CA VAL A 20 8.68 7.46 -2.43
C VAL A 20 8.43 6.11 -1.75
N ASP A 21 8.18 5.05 -2.52
CA ASP A 21 8.00 3.69 -1.99
C ASP A 21 9.26 3.20 -1.25
N LEU A 22 10.45 3.55 -1.76
CA LEU A 22 11.72 3.22 -1.12
C LEU A 22 11.93 4.03 0.18
N ALA A 23 11.54 5.31 0.19
CA ALA A 23 11.56 6.14 1.39
C ALA A 23 10.60 5.62 2.47
N ASP A 24 9.40 5.16 2.09
CA ASP A 24 8.44 4.53 3.00
C ASP A 24 8.99 3.22 3.59
N LEU A 25 9.64 2.39 2.76
CA LEU A 25 10.26 1.15 3.22
C LEU A 25 11.40 1.42 4.23
N LEU A 26 12.22 2.43 3.96
CA LEU A 26 13.30 2.86 4.85
C LEU A 26 12.77 3.47 6.15
N GLY A 27 11.70 4.26 6.08
CA GLY A 27 11.01 4.82 7.24
C GLY A 27 10.49 3.72 8.17
N LEU A 28 9.81 2.71 7.60
CA LEU A 28 9.35 1.54 8.34
C LEU A 28 10.52 0.78 8.99
N HIS A 29 11.62 0.55 8.27
CA HIS A 29 12.80 -0.14 8.81
C HIS A 29 13.45 0.63 9.99
N LEU A 30 13.54 1.96 9.89
CA LEU A 30 14.11 2.81 10.95
C LEU A 30 13.25 2.81 12.21
N VAL A 31 11.93 2.88 12.06
CA VAL A 31 10.98 2.78 13.20
C VAL A 31 11.09 1.42 13.88
N MET A 32 11.25 0.34 13.11
CA MET A 32 11.46 -1.00 13.67
C MET A 32 12.74 -1.08 14.50
N SER A 33 13.82 -0.43 14.04
CA SER A 33 15.13 -0.43 14.71
C SER A 33 15.18 0.40 16.01
N ARG A 34 14.33 1.42 16.17
CA ARG A 34 14.48 2.40 17.27
C ARG A 34 13.67 2.09 18.52
N ASN A 35 12.74 1.15 18.44
CA ASN A 35 11.74 0.96 19.47
C ASN A 35 12.26 -0.11 20.48
N ALA A 36 11.88 -0.13 21.77
CA ALA A 36 12.29 -1.17 22.76
C ALA A 36 11.08 -1.96 23.32
N GLY A 37 11.07 -3.30 23.21
CA GLY A 37 9.98 -4.20 23.66
C GLY A 37 9.98 -5.58 22.96
N LYS A 38 9.23 -6.58 23.46
CA LYS A 38 9.07 -7.90 22.81
C LYS A 38 8.68 -7.69 21.33
N GLY A 39 9.52 -8.19 20.42
CA GLY A 39 9.60 -7.73 19.02
C GLY A 39 8.32 -7.89 18.19
N GLU A 40 7.40 -8.77 18.59
CA GLU A 40 6.25 -9.14 17.76
C GLU A 40 5.13 -8.09 17.75
N TYR A 41 4.64 -7.68 18.92
CA TYR A 41 3.54 -6.72 19.01
C TYR A 41 3.95 -5.29 18.64
N LYS A 42 5.21 -4.97 18.89
CA LYS A 42 5.79 -3.65 18.71
C LYS A 42 5.84 -3.19 17.27
N ILE A 43 6.06 -4.12 16.36
CA ILE A 43 6.17 -3.80 14.95
C ILE A 43 4.77 -3.72 14.31
N MET A 44 3.82 -4.52 14.79
CA MET A 44 2.42 -4.38 14.40
C MET A 44 1.83 -3.03 14.84
N VAL A 45 2.15 -2.56 16.05
CA VAL A 45 1.74 -1.22 16.52
C VAL A 45 2.43 -0.10 15.74
N ALA A 46 3.72 -0.25 15.40
CA ALA A 46 4.42 0.73 14.57
C ALA A 46 3.84 0.81 13.14
N ALA A 47 3.55 -0.34 12.53
CA ALA A 47 2.89 -0.43 11.23
C ALA A 47 1.48 0.18 11.26
N MET A 48 0.70 -0.11 12.29
CA MET A 48 -0.64 0.45 12.49
C MET A 48 -0.57 1.97 12.72
N GLY A 49 0.42 2.46 13.47
CA GLY A 49 0.67 3.88 13.70
C GLY A 49 1.03 4.63 12.41
N TRP A 50 1.91 4.07 11.58
CA TRP A 50 2.28 4.66 10.28
C TRP A 50 1.08 4.70 9.33
N ALA A 51 0.32 3.60 9.23
CA ALA A 51 -0.89 3.55 8.43
C ALA A 51 -1.96 4.55 8.92
N THR A 52 -2.07 4.75 10.24
CA THR A 52 -3.01 5.73 10.81
C THR A 52 -2.54 7.17 10.56
N ALA A 53 -1.25 7.44 10.63
CA ALA A 53 -0.68 8.76 10.33
C ALA A 53 -0.91 9.14 8.85
N GLU A 54 -0.64 8.20 7.95
CA GLU A 54 -0.94 8.32 6.52
C GLU A 54 -2.44 8.59 6.27
N LEU A 55 -3.34 7.88 6.96
CA LEU A 55 -4.79 8.10 6.87
C LEU A 55 -5.19 9.52 7.26
N VAL A 56 -4.67 10.01 8.39
CA VAL A 56 -5.00 11.33 8.92
C VAL A 56 -4.45 12.43 7.99
N MET A 57 -3.19 12.30 7.55
CA MET A 57 -2.53 13.28 6.68
C MET A 57 -3.22 13.35 5.30
N SER A 58 -3.57 12.19 4.75
CA SER A 58 -4.15 12.09 3.42
C SER A 58 -5.65 12.40 3.36
N ARG A 59 -6.39 12.36 4.50
CA ARG A 59 -7.86 12.46 4.49
C ARG A 59 -8.48 13.40 5.49
N CYS A 60 -8.03 13.44 6.75
CA CYS A 60 -8.63 14.36 7.72
C CYS A 60 -8.45 15.81 7.27
N LEU A 61 -7.33 16.12 6.61
CA LEU A 61 -7.07 17.45 6.04
C LEU A 61 -7.98 17.81 4.85
N PRO A 62 -8.06 17.03 3.76
CA PRO A 62 -8.93 17.36 2.64
C PRO A 62 -10.43 17.21 2.94
N LEU A 63 -10.84 16.31 3.85
CA LEU A 63 -12.25 16.24 4.30
C LEU A 63 -12.62 17.44 5.19
N TRP A 64 -11.71 17.91 6.05
CA TRP A 64 -11.93 19.12 6.86
C TRP A 64 -12.03 20.38 6.01
N VAL A 65 -11.17 20.50 4.99
CA VAL A 65 -11.19 21.61 4.04
C VAL A 65 -12.38 21.48 3.08
N GLY A 66 -12.76 20.27 2.67
CA GLY A 66 -13.94 19.99 1.84
C GLY A 66 -15.26 20.22 2.57
N ALA A 67 -15.35 19.94 3.88
CA ALA A 67 -16.51 20.28 4.69
C ALA A 67 -16.74 21.80 4.85
N ARG A 68 -15.73 22.62 4.54
CA ARG A 68 -15.83 24.09 4.50
C ARG A 68 -16.25 24.65 3.12
N GLY A 69 -16.30 23.82 2.07
CA GLY A 69 -16.68 24.20 0.71
C GLY A 69 -17.90 23.41 0.22
N ILE A 70 -19.02 24.09 0.07
CA ILE A 70 -20.30 23.54 -0.41
C ILE A 70 -20.18 23.20 -1.91
N GLU A 71 -20.21 21.91 -2.23
CA GLU A 71 -20.92 21.23 -3.33
C GLU A 71 -20.49 19.74 -3.31
N PHE A 72 -21.41 18.84 -2.98
CA PHE A 72 -21.12 17.42 -2.78
C PHE A 72 -20.92 16.71 -4.12
N ASP A 73 -19.71 16.79 -4.67
CA ASP A 73 -19.35 16.11 -5.91
C ASP A 73 -19.04 14.62 -5.70
N TRP A 74 -19.48 13.80 -6.65
CA TRP A 74 -19.22 12.35 -6.72
C TRP A 74 -17.71 12.01 -6.80
N LYS A 75 -16.89 13.00 -7.19
CA LYS A 75 -15.43 12.93 -7.22
C LYS A 75 -14.83 12.75 -5.82
N TYR A 76 -15.37 13.42 -4.80
CA TYR A 76 -14.88 13.29 -3.43
C TYR A 76 -15.20 11.90 -2.85
N ILE A 77 -16.33 11.31 -3.24
CA ILE A 77 -16.66 9.92 -2.89
C ILE A 77 -15.64 8.96 -3.52
N GLN A 78 -15.33 9.10 -4.81
CA GLN A 78 -14.34 8.24 -5.46
C GLN A 78 -12.96 8.36 -4.82
N MET A 79 -12.51 9.59 -4.54
CA MET A 79 -11.25 9.83 -3.84
C MET A 79 -11.25 9.21 -2.44
N SER A 80 -12.41 9.27 -1.76
CA SER A 80 -12.64 8.64 -0.45
C SER A 80 -12.75 7.11 -0.50
N ILE A 81 -13.02 6.48 -1.63
CA ILE A 81 -12.94 5.01 -1.71
C ILE A 81 -11.54 4.58 -2.15
N ASP A 82 -10.91 5.27 -3.11
CA ASP A 82 -9.57 4.94 -3.62
C ASP A 82 -8.50 4.94 -2.51
N SER A 83 -8.42 5.98 -1.66
CA SER A 83 -7.44 5.94 -0.57
C SER A 83 -7.78 5.00 0.60
N ASN A 84 -9.03 4.52 0.75
CA ASN A 84 -9.34 3.45 1.72
C ASN A 84 -8.75 2.13 1.23
N ILE A 85 -8.86 1.89 -0.07
CA ILE A 85 -8.24 0.75 -0.74
C ILE A 85 -6.71 0.86 -0.60
N SER A 86 -6.12 2.03 -0.89
CA SER A 86 -4.67 2.23 -0.72
C SER A 86 -4.21 2.06 0.72
N LEU A 87 -5.01 2.47 1.71
CA LEU A 87 -4.68 2.27 3.12
C LEU A 87 -4.57 0.78 3.48
N VAL A 88 -5.58 -0.02 3.11
CA VAL A 88 -5.57 -1.47 3.36
C VAL A 88 -4.33 -2.11 2.72
N HIS A 89 -3.92 -1.60 1.55
CA HIS A 89 -2.68 -2.02 0.91
C HIS A 89 -1.44 -1.69 1.75
N TYR A 90 -1.26 -0.45 2.19
CA TYR A 90 -0.12 -0.06 3.02
C TYR A 90 -0.06 -0.83 4.35
N MET A 91 -1.20 -1.09 4.98
CA MET A 91 -1.27 -1.94 6.18
C MET A 91 -0.78 -3.37 5.90
N ALA A 92 -1.20 -3.96 4.77
CA ALA A 92 -0.76 -5.30 4.37
C ALA A 92 0.75 -5.33 4.04
N VAL A 93 1.27 -4.32 3.35
CA VAL A 93 2.71 -4.22 3.02
C VAL A 93 3.54 -4.06 4.28
N ALA A 94 3.13 -3.20 5.22
CA ALA A 94 3.84 -3.04 6.48
C ALA A 94 3.86 -4.35 7.31
N ALA A 95 2.77 -5.11 7.30
CA ALA A 95 2.71 -6.44 7.92
C ALA A 95 3.62 -7.47 7.21
N LEU A 96 3.70 -7.45 5.87
CA LEU A 96 4.61 -8.30 5.09
C LEU A 96 6.08 -7.96 5.36
N VAL A 97 6.44 -6.67 5.37
CA VAL A 97 7.80 -6.20 5.70
C VAL A 97 8.19 -6.64 7.12
N TRP A 98 7.24 -6.63 8.06
CA TRP A 98 7.50 -7.16 9.39
C TRP A 98 7.80 -8.66 9.38
N MET A 99 6.94 -9.46 8.74
CA MET A 99 7.16 -10.90 8.63
C MET A 99 8.49 -11.23 7.94
N TRP A 100 8.90 -10.41 6.96
CA TRP A 100 10.18 -10.52 6.27
C TRP A 100 11.40 -10.25 7.18
N THR A 101 11.28 -9.27 8.08
CA THR A 101 12.37 -8.86 8.99
C THR A 101 12.57 -9.84 10.15
N ARG A 102 11.64 -10.79 10.35
CA ARG A 102 11.70 -11.78 11.42
C ARG A 102 12.69 -12.91 11.08
N TYR A 103 13.70 -13.09 11.92
CA TYR A 103 14.76 -14.10 11.71
C TYR A 103 14.29 -15.55 11.89
N ASP A 104 13.25 -15.79 12.71
CA ASP A 104 12.63 -17.11 12.99
C ASP A 104 11.68 -17.64 11.89
N LEU A 105 11.83 -17.20 10.63
CA LEU A 105 10.99 -17.69 9.55
C LEU A 105 11.57 -18.96 8.92
N PRO A 106 10.85 -20.11 8.93
CA PRO A 106 11.27 -21.31 8.22
C PRO A 106 11.49 -21.00 6.74
N THR A 107 12.50 -21.62 6.13
CA THR A 107 12.87 -21.39 4.71
C THR A 107 11.69 -21.53 3.75
N HIS A 108 10.69 -22.35 4.10
CA HIS A 108 9.47 -22.55 3.32
C HIS A 108 8.57 -21.30 3.25
N TYR A 109 8.46 -20.51 4.32
CA TYR A 109 7.60 -19.31 4.37
C TYR A 109 8.30 -18.04 3.86
N ARG A 110 9.63 -18.05 3.70
CA ARG A 110 10.39 -16.91 3.15
C ARG A 110 10.02 -16.61 1.70
N LEU A 111 9.84 -17.64 0.88
CA LEU A 111 9.51 -17.49 -0.54
C LEU A 111 8.11 -16.86 -0.77
N PRO A 112 7.03 -17.31 -0.09
CA PRO A 112 5.73 -16.64 -0.18
C PRO A 112 5.79 -15.16 0.21
N VAL A 113 6.52 -14.82 1.28
CA VAL A 113 6.60 -13.44 1.77
C VAL A 113 7.36 -12.55 0.79
N THR A 114 8.50 -12.97 0.22
CA THR A 114 9.18 -12.17 -0.82
C THR A 114 8.31 -11.95 -2.04
N VAL A 115 7.63 -12.99 -2.51
CA VAL A 115 6.80 -12.93 -3.72
C VAL A 115 5.64 -11.97 -3.51
N LEU A 116 4.98 -12.02 -2.36
CA LEU A 116 3.90 -11.08 -2.02
C LEU A 116 4.40 -9.65 -1.87
N LEU A 117 5.58 -9.44 -1.29
CA LEU A 117 6.18 -8.11 -1.12
C LEU A 117 6.58 -7.51 -2.48
N GLY A 118 7.18 -8.34 -3.36
CA GLY A 118 7.45 -7.96 -4.75
C GLY A 118 6.17 -7.66 -5.53
N LEU A 119 5.13 -8.50 -5.39
CA LEU A 119 3.84 -8.29 -6.03
C LEU A 119 3.16 -6.99 -5.57
N SER A 120 3.29 -6.62 -4.29
CA SER A 120 2.81 -5.32 -3.81
C SER A 120 3.53 -4.13 -4.43
N MET A 121 4.85 -4.21 -4.63
CA MET A 121 5.63 -3.13 -5.28
C MET A 121 5.23 -2.96 -6.76
N TYR A 122 5.00 -4.07 -7.47
CA TYR A 122 4.58 -4.03 -8.88
C TYR A 122 3.09 -3.72 -9.08
N LYS A 123 2.27 -3.76 -8.03
CA LYS A 123 0.81 -3.49 -8.13
C LYS A 123 0.54 -2.12 -8.73
N ALA A 124 1.23 -1.07 -8.28
CA ALA A 124 0.99 0.30 -8.74
C ALA A 124 1.24 0.43 -10.25
N PHE A 125 2.35 -0.14 -10.72
CA PHE A 125 2.70 -0.24 -12.13
C PHE A 125 1.68 -1.04 -12.94
N LEU A 126 1.31 -2.24 -12.46
CA LEU A 126 0.34 -3.10 -13.13
C LEU A 126 -1.05 -2.45 -13.25
N MET A 127 -1.47 -1.70 -12.23
CA MET A 127 -2.75 -0.98 -12.23
C MET A 127 -2.77 0.17 -13.23
N ASP A 128 -1.72 0.99 -13.28
CA ASP A 128 -1.62 2.09 -14.23
C ASP A 128 -1.56 1.56 -15.67
N CYS A 129 -0.81 0.48 -15.90
CA CYS A 129 -0.74 -0.19 -17.21
C CYS A 129 -2.11 -0.76 -17.64
N PHE A 130 -2.82 -1.42 -16.71
CA PHE A 130 -4.13 -2.02 -17.00
C PHE A 130 -5.21 -0.97 -17.28
N VAL A 131 -5.23 0.13 -16.52
CA VAL A 131 -6.17 1.24 -16.74
C VAL A 131 -5.93 1.90 -18.10
N HIS A 132 -4.67 2.07 -18.49
CA HIS A 132 -4.31 2.62 -19.80
C HIS A 132 -4.65 1.68 -20.97
N VAL A 133 -4.45 0.36 -20.82
CA VAL A 133 -4.74 -0.61 -21.88
C VAL A 133 -6.24 -0.77 -22.12
N PHE A 134 -7.06 -0.74 -21.06
CA PHE A 134 -8.50 -0.97 -21.17
C PHE A 134 -9.36 0.30 -21.23
N LEU A 135 -8.76 1.50 -21.15
CA LEU A 135 -9.47 2.78 -21.11
C LEU A 135 -10.63 2.76 -20.09
N LEU A 136 -10.38 2.18 -18.92
CA LEU A 136 -11.39 1.92 -17.90
C LEU A 136 -11.93 3.24 -17.33
N GLY A 137 -13.26 3.34 -17.20
CA GLY A 137 -13.91 4.44 -16.51
C GLY A 137 -13.53 4.51 -15.03
N SER A 138 -13.70 5.68 -14.40
CA SER A 138 -13.29 5.95 -13.01
C SER A 138 -13.88 4.98 -11.98
N TRP A 139 -15.11 4.48 -12.22
CA TRP A 139 -15.77 3.51 -11.33
C TRP A 139 -15.18 2.11 -11.44
N THR A 140 -14.90 1.68 -12.67
CA THR A 140 -14.37 0.33 -12.94
C THR A 140 -12.91 0.19 -12.53
N SER A 141 -12.10 1.24 -12.69
CA SER A 141 -10.71 1.24 -12.22
C SER A 141 -10.63 1.15 -10.69
N LEU A 142 -11.55 1.82 -9.99
CA LEU A 142 -11.65 1.80 -8.53
C LEU A 142 -12.09 0.43 -8.00
N LEU A 143 -13.06 -0.23 -8.66
CA LEU A 143 -13.46 -1.60 -8.32
C LEU A 143 -12.31 -2.59 -8.53
N LEU A 144 -11.59 -2.49 -9.65
CA LEU A 144 -10.44 -3.35 -9.92
C LEU A 144 -9.34 -3.19 -8.86
N LYS A 145 -9.00 -1.94 -8.51
CA LYS A 145 -8.06 -1.66 -7.41
C LYS A 145 -8.53 -2.28 -6.10
N ALA A 146 -9.83 -2.21 -5.80
CA ALA A 146 -10.40 -2.80 -4.59
C ALA A 146 -10.22 -4.33 -4.56
N VAL A 147 -10.55 -5.02 -5.66
CA VAL A 147 -10.46 -6.48 -5.76
C VAL A 147 -9.01 -6.94 -5.61
N VAL A 148 -8.07 -6.36 -6.36
CA VAL A 148 -6.66 -6.78 -6.29
C VAL A 148 -6.06 -6.49 -4.92
N THR A 149 -6.40 -5.36 -4.31
CA THR A 149 -5.94 -5.05 -2.95
C THR A 149 -6.55 -5.99 -1.92
N GLY A 150 -7.83 -6.33 -2.07
CA GLY A 150 -8.53 -7.29 -1.21
C GLY A 150 -7.89 -8.67 -1.27
N LEU A 151 -7.58 -9.17 -2.47
CA LEU A 151 -6.90 -10.47 -2.66
C LEU A 151 -5.51 -10.47 -2.03
N LEU A 152 -4.74 -9.39 -2.20
CA LEU A 152 -3.40 -9.26 -1.63
C LEU A 152 -3.43 -9.18 -0.10
N SER A 153 -4.37 -8.40 0.46
CA SER A 153 -4.57 -8.30 1.90
C SER A 153 -5.05 -9.61 2.52
N PHE A 154 -5.97 -10.32 1.86
CA PHE A 154 -6.44 -11.63 2.30
C PHE A 154 -5.30 -12.65 2.31
N SER A 155 -4.48 -12.69 1.26
CA SER A 155 -3.30 -13.54 1.18
C SER A 155 -2.29 -13.25 2.30
N CYS A 156 -2.03 -11.96 2.58
CA CYS A 156 -1.20 -11.54 3.70
C CYS A 156 -1.74 -12.03 5.05
N LEU A 157 -3.04 -11.91 5.30
CA LEU A 157 -3.68 -12.38 6.53
C LEU A 157 -3.57 -13.90 6.68
N THR A 158 -3.81 -14.66 5.62
CA THR A 158 -3.69 -16.13 5.68
C THR A 158 -2.28 -16.58 6.04
N LEU A 159 -1.24 -15.91 5.52
CA LEU A 159 0.15 -16.17 5.89
C LEU A 159 0.44 -15.80 7.34
N PHE A 160 -0.07 -14.65 7.80
CA PHE A 160 0.10 -14.22 9.18
C PHE A 160 -0.50 -15.23 10.17
N VAL A 161 -1.74 -15.67 9.93
CA VAL A 161 -2.42 -16.66 10.79
C VAL A 161 -1.69 -18.00 10.76
N SER A 162 -1.25 -18.46 9.59
CA SER A 162 -0.50 -19.72 9.45
C SER A 162 0.82 -19.67 10.22
N LEU A 163 1.51 -18.54 10.20
CA LEU A 163 2.77 -18.31 10.92
C LEU A 163 2.54 -18.32 12.44
N VAL A 164 1.49 -17.65 12.91
CA VAL A 164 1.16 -17.62 14.35
C VAL A 164 0.75 -18.99 14.86
N HIS A 165 0.02 -19.79 14.07
CA HIS A 165 -0.39 -21.13 14.49
C HIS A 165 0.75 -22.16 14.45
N SER A 166 1.78 -21.92 13.63
CA SER A 166 2.94 -22.80 13.50
C SER A 166 3.96 -22.63 14.63
N ASN A 167 3.79 -21.65 15.52
CA ASN A 167 4.74 -21.27 16.58
C ASN A 167 4.11 -21.50 17.96
#